data_AF-A0A0Q7Q866-F1
#
_entry.id   AF-A0A0Q7Q866-F1
#
_cell.length_a   1.000
_cell.length_b   1.000
_cell.length_c   1.000
_cell.angle_alpha   90.00
_cell.angle_beta   90.00
_cell.angle_gamma   90.00
#
_symmetry.space_group_name_H-M   'P 1'
#
loop_
_entity.id
_entity.type
_entity.pdbx_description
1 polymer ?
#
loop_
_entity_poly.entity_id
_entity_poly.type
_entity_poly.pdbx_seq_one_letter_code
_entity_poly.pdbx_strand_id
1 'polypeptide(L)'
;MENQNDQIEQQLFTILRRSQLIHVRTPSGEVELERSSYGILCLLDDNGPQRLGAIAQAFRLDPSTITRQVQAVVRLGLAEKTVDPTDRRASVLTLTTEGARAVHEERDRRRGLLDIMLASWSQTERDEFLRSLQRFNRTVDDWIENGAPTD
;
A
#
# COMPACT_ATOMS: atom_id res chain seq x y z
N MET A 1 -25.35 23.09 -12.82
CA MET A 1 -25.14 22.39 -11.53
C MET A 1 -23.84 21.65 -11.69
N GLU A 2 -22.80 22.05 -11.00
CA GLU A 2 -21.50 21.36 -11.08
C GLU A 2 -21.71 19.93 -10.61
N ASN A 3 -21.31 18.96 -11.43
CA ASN A 3 -21.55 17.55 -11.14
C ASN A 3 -20.70 17.19 -9.91
N GLN A 4 -21.33 16.69 -8.84
CA GLN A 4 -20.62 16.30 -7.63
C GLN A 4 -19.50 15.29 -7.94
N ASN A 5 -19.67 14.46 -8.97
CA ASN A 5 -18.65 13.53 -9.42
C ASN A 5 -17.41 14.24 -9.99
N ASP A 6 -17.57 15.39 -10.66
CA ASP A 6 -16.43 16.16 -11.18
C ASP A 6 -15.62 16.75 -10.02
N GLN A 7 -16.30 17.25 -8.98
CA GLN A 7 -15.62 17.74 -7.78
C GLN A 7 -14.91 16.61 -7.04
N ILE A 8 -15.54 15.44 -6.91
CA ILE A 8 -14.92 14.25 -6.28
C ILE A 8 -13.69 13.80 -7.08
N GLU A 9 -13.78 13.74 -8.41
CA GLU A 9 -12.66 13.40 -9.30
C GLU A 9 -11.47 14.34 -9.08
N GLN A 10 -11.70 15.65 -9.05
CA GLN A 10 -10.65 16.63 -8.81
C GLN A 10 -9.99 16.50 -7.43
N GLN A 11 -10.77 16.22 -6.39
CA GLN A 11 -10.24 15.99 -5.03
C GLN A 11 -9.42 14.69 -4.98
N LEU A 12 -9.91 13.61 -5.60
CA LEU A 12 -9.17 12.35 -5.71
C LEU A 12 -7.85 12.54 -6.45
N PHE A 13 -7.86 13.21 -7.60
CA PHE A 13 -6.64 13.53 -8.34
C PHE A 13 -5.65 14.34 -7.50
N THR A 14 -6.15 15.35 -6.78
CA THR A 14 -5.31 16.19 -5.90
C THR A 14 -4.66 15.36 -4.78
N ILE A 15 -5.41 14.48 -4.13
CA ILE A 15 -4.88 13.58 -3.09
C ILE A 15 -3.86 12.61 -3.69
N LEU A 16 -4.17 11.97 -4.82
CA LEU A 16 -3.27 11.03 -5.49
C LEU A 16 -1.95 11.71 -5.87
N ARG A 17 -1.99 12.88 -6.49
CA ARG A 17 -0.80 13.66 -6.85
C ARG A 17 0.02 14.06 -5.62
N ARG A 18 -0.61 14.53 -4.55
CA ARG A 18 0.10 14.88 -3.30
C ARG A 18 0.72 13.65 -2.64
N SER A 19 0.06 12.49 -2.75
CA SER A 19 0.58 11.23 -2.21
C SER A 19 1.86 10.75 -2.94
N GLN A 20 2.07 11.15 -4.20
CA GLN A 20 3.29 10.84 -4.95
C GLN A 20 4.51 11.62 -4.45
N LEU A 21 4.29 12.74 -3.75
CA LEU A 21 5.36 13.54 -3.12
C LEU A 21 5.77 12.98 -1.75
N ILE A 22 5.06 11.97 -1.24
CA ILE A 22 5.37 11.33 0.04
C ILE A 22 6.29 10.15 -0.21
N HIS A 23 7.55 10.37 0.08
CA HIS A 23 8.61 9.37 0.02
C HIS A 23 8.60 8.47 1.27
N VAL A 24 8.81 7.17 1.07
CA VAL A 24 8.91 6.17 2.16
C VAL A 24 10.38 6.04 2.52
N ARG A 25 10.74 6.13 3.80
CA ARG A 25 12.13 5.99 4.23
C ARG A 25 12.33 4.63 4.90
N THR A 26 13.48 4.02 4.64
CA THR A 26 13.96 2.88 5.43
C THR A 26 14.36 3.33 6.85
N PRO A 27 14.35 2.44 7.85
CA PRO A 27 14.82 2.72 9.21
C PRO A 27 16.21 3.34 9.32
N SER A 28 17.12 2.94 8.42
CA SER A 28 18.47 3.50 8.39
C SER A 28 18.51 4.94 7.87
N GLY A 29 17.42 5.46 7.31
CA GLY A 29 17.32 6.80 6.75
C GLY A 29 18.06 7.01 5.44
N GLU A 30 18.79 5.99 4.95
CA GLU A 30 19.71 6.08 3.81
C GLU A 30 19.04 5.77 2.48
N VAL A 31 17.94 5.00 2.48
CA VAL A 31 17.25 4.60 1.25
C VAL A 31 15.79 4.98 1.28
N GLU A 32 15.38 5.66 0.21
CA GLU A 32 14.00 5.92 -0.12
C GLU A 32 13.37 4.67 -0.76
N LEU A 33 12.41 4.06 -0.08
CA LEU A 33 11.60 2.99 -0.63
C LEU A 33 10.61 3.58 -1.63
N GLU A 34 10.56 2.99 -2.82
CA GLU A 34 9.48 3.27 -3.76
C GLU A 34 8.15 2.89 -3.09
N ARG A 35 7.10 3.72 -3.26
CA ARG A 35 5.76 3.49 -2.66
C ARG A 35 5.22 2.08 -2.95
N SER A 36 5.49 1.57 -4.15
CA SER A 36 5.12 0.23 -4.60
C SER A 36 5.82 -0.87 -3.80
N SER A 37 7.11 -0.70 -3.52
CA SER A 37 7.91 -1.60 -2.67
C SER A 37 7.45 -1.59 -1.22
N TYR A 38 7.10 -0.41 -0.67
CA TYR A 38 6.48 -0.32 0.65
C TYR A 38 5.13 -1.03 0.72
N GLY A 39 4.31 -0.93 -0.33
CA GLY A 39 3.05 -1.64 -0.43
C GLY A 39 3.23 -3.15 -0.26
N ILE A 40 4.21 -3.74 -0.94
CA ILE A 40 4.53 -5.17 -0.79
C ILE A 40 4.92 -5.51 0.65
N LEU A 41 5.75 -4.69 1.30
CA LEU A 41 6.14 -4.94 2.69
C LEU A 41 4.93 -4.90 3.64
N CYS A 42 4.01 -3.93 3.48
CA CYS A 42 2.75 -3.91 4.22
C CYS A 42 1.90 -5.15 3.98
N LEU A 43 1.78 -5.60 2.72
CA LEU A 43 1.01 -6.81 2.39
C LEU A 43 1.54 -8.03 3.14
N LEU A 44 2.87 -8.17 3.23
CA LEU A 44 3.52 -9.27 3.95
C LEU A 44 3.39 -9.12 5.48
N ASP A 45 3.37 -7.89 6.00
CA ASP A 45 3.16 -7.61 7.42
C ASP A 45 1.73 -8.01 7.83
N ASP A 46 0.74 -7.67 7.00
CA ASP A 46 -0.67 -7.93 7.28
C ASP A 46 -1.07 -9.39 7.05
N ASN A 47 -0.51 -10.05 6.03
CA ASN A 47 -0.94 -11.39 5.58
C ASN A 47 0.13 -12.49 5.74
N GLY A 48 1.29 -12.16 6.31
CA GLY A 48 2.43 -13.09 6.42
C GLY A 48 3.10 -13.41 5.07
N PRO A 49 3.89 -14.49 5.00
CA PRO A 49 4.58 -14.89 3.76
C PRO A 49 3.62 -15.12 2.59
N GLN A 50 3.93 -14.56 1.41
CA GLN A 50 3.08 -14.65 0.23
C GLN A 50 3.84 -15.18 -1.00
N ARG A 51 3.14 -15.93 -1.86
CA ARG A 51 3.67 -16.32 -3.18
C ARG A 51 3.79 -15.11 -4.08
N LEU A 52 4.86 -15.02 -4.89
CA LEU A 52 5.06 -13.91 -5.82
C LEU A 52 3.87 -13.71 -6.79
N GLY A 53 3.24 -14.79 -7.24
CA GLY A 53 2.04 -14.72 -8.08
C GLY A 53 0.83 -14.11 -7.37
N ALA A 54 0.65 -14.41 -6.07
CA ALA A 54 -0.42 -13.84 -5.26
C ALA A 54 -0.17 -12.34 -5.01
N ILE A 55 1.08 -11.95 -4.76
CA ILE A 55 1.46 -10.54 -4.65
C ILE A 55 1.17 -9.80 -5.97
N ALA A 56 1.56 -10.38 -7.12
CA ALA A 56 1.28 -9.79 -8.43
C ALA A 56 -0.22 -9.54 -8.65
N GLN A 57 -1.05 -10.52 -8.29
CA GLN A 57 -2.51 -10.43 -8.38
C GLN A 57 -3.07 -9.35 -7.46
N ALA A 58 -2.62 -9.30 -6.20
CA ALA A 58 -3.08 -8.32 -5.22
C ALA A 58 -2.80 -6.87 -5.66
N PHE A 59 -1.64 -6.63 -6.28
CA PHE A 59 -1.29 -5.31 -6.81
C PHE A 59 -1.75 -5.06 -8.25
N ARG A 60 -2.37 -6.06 -8.91
CA ARG A 60 -2.71 -6.03 -10.35
C ARG A 60 -1.53 -5.63 -11.23
N LEU A 61 -0.34 -6.12 -10.89
CA LEU A 61 0.89 -5.83 -11.62
C LEU A 61 1.28 -7.01 -12.50
N ASP A 62 1.89 -6.70 -13.63
CA ASP A 62 2.48 -7.71 -14.48
C ASP A 62 3.68 -8.39 -13.78
N PRO A 63 4.03 -9.63 -14.17
CA PRO A 63 5.13 -10.38 -13.57
C PRO A 63 6.50 -9.67 -13.61
N SER A 64 6.75 -8.83 -14.63
CA SER A 64 8.04 -8.15 -14.76
C SER A 64 8.15 -6.99 -13.76
N THR A 65 7.07 -6.23 -13.56
CA THR A 65 7.00 -5.15 -12.59
C THR A 65 7.11 -5.67 -11.17
N ILE A 66 6.36 -6.72 -10.81
CA ILE A 66 6.44 -7.29 -9.46
C ILE A 66 7.83 -7.87 -9.19
N THR A 67 8.46 -8.53 -10.17
CA THR A 67 9.81 -9.08 -10.00
C THR A 67 10.83 -7.99 -9.70
N ARG A 68 10.74 -6.84 -10.37
CA ARG A 68 11.61 -5.68 -10.11
C ARG A 68 11.44 -5.15 -8.69
N GLN A 69 10.19 -4.98 -8.23
CA GLN A 69 9.90 -4.47 -6.88
C GLN A 69 10.33 -5.46 -5.80
N VAL A 70 10.10 -6.77 -6.01
CA VAL A 70 10.57 -7.83 -5.11
C VAL A 70 12.10 -7.83 -5.02
N GLN A 71 12.80 -7.71 -6.16
CA GLN A 71 14.26 -7.61 -6.15
C GLN A 71 14.77 -6.38 -5.39
N ALA A 72 14.04 -5.26 -5.44
CA ALA A 72 14.41 -4.05 -4.70
C ALA A 72 14.33 -4.29 -3.18
N VAL A 73 13.20 -4.80 -2.67
CA VAL A 73 13.06 -5.06 -1.22
C VAL A 73 13.99 -6.15 -0.70
N VAL A 74 14.31 -7.16 -1.53
CA VAL A 74 15.29 -8.19 -1.18
C VAL A 74 16.71 -7.62 -1.13
N ARG A 75 17.08 -6.77 -2.10
CA ARG A 75 18.39 -6.11 -2.13
C ARG A 75 18.61 -5.20 -0.93
N LEU A 76 17.54 -4.59 -0.42
CA LEU A 76 17.55 -3.77 0.79
C LEU A 76 17.53 -4.59 2.09
N GLY A 77 17.47 -5.93 2.01
CA GLY A 77 17.45 -6.80 3.19
C GLY A 77 16.12 -6.76 3.97
N LEU A 78 15.06 -6.19 3.39
CA LEU A 78 13.76 -6.03 4.04
C LEU A 78 12.83 -7.25 3.83
N ALA A 79 13.11 -8.04 2.81
CA ALA A 79 12.42 -9.29 2.56
C ALA A 79 13.41 -10.35 2.07
N GLU A 80 13.06 -11.61 2.28
CA GLU A 80 13.79 -12.76 1.75
C GLU A 80 12.90 -13.56 0.80
N LYS A 81 13.49 -14.02 -0.30
CA LYS A 81 12.81 -14.85 -1.28
C LYS A 81 13.28 -16.29 -1.18
N THR A 82 12.37 -17.21 -0.93
CA THR A 82 12.63 -18.65 -0.84
C THR A 82 11.80 -19.42 -1.88
N VAL A 83 12.18 -20.68 -2.13
CA VAL A 83 11.37 -21.59 -2.94
C VAL A 83 10.20 -22.07 -2.09
N ASP A 84 9.01 -22.16 -2.67
CA ASP A 84 7.85 -22.67 -1.94
C ASP A 84 8.08 -24.16 -1.57
N PRO A 85 7.91 -24.56 -0.30
CA PRO A 85 8.14 -25.93 0.14
C PRO A 85 7.16 -26.94 -0.47
N THR A 86 5.99 -26.48 -0.93
CA THR A 86 4.92 -27.30 -1.53
C THR A 86 4.95 -27.29 -3.07
N ASP A 87 5.57 -26.27 -3.68
CA ASP A 87 5.70 -26.15 -5.14
C ASP A 87 7.05 -25.52 -5.53
N ARG A 88 8.01 -26.33 -5.98
CA ARG A 88 9.35 -25.86 -6.35
C ARG A 88 9.37 -24.86 -7.52
N ARG A 89 8.26 -24.70 -8.25
CA ARG A 89 8.12 -23.70 -9.33
C ARG A 89 7.69 -22.34 -8.80
N ALA A 90 7.13 -22.28 -7.58
CA ALA A 90 6.72 -21.05 -6.93
C ALA A 90 7.84 -20.51 -6.03
N SER A 91 7.87 -19.19 -5.88
CA SER A 91 8.69 -18.51 -4.88
C SER A 91 7.78 -17.83 -3.86
N VAL A 92 8.21 -17.89 -2.60
CA VAL A 92 7.58 -17.20 -1.47
C VAL A 92 8.46 -16.03 -1.07
N LEU A 93 7.83 -14.91 -0.76
CA LEU A 93 8.46 -13.74 -0.19
C LEU A 93 8.04 -13.62 1.28
N THR A 94 9.02 -13.41 2.15
CA THR A 94 8.83 -13.29 3.60
C THR A 94 9.50 -12.01 4.09
N LEU A 95 8.89 -11.31 5.04
CA LEU A 95 9.56 -10.18 5.70
C LEU A 95 10.73 -10.67 6.54
N THR A 96 11.84 -9.93 6.50
CA THR A 96 12.89 -10.07 7.51
C THR A 96 12.49 -9.31 8.79
N THR A 97 13.20 -9.54 9.89
CA THR A 97 13.04 -8.75 11.13
C THR A 97 13.22 -7.25 10.86
N GLU A 98 14.22 -6.88 10.06
CA GLU A 98 14.46 -5.49 9.67
C GLU A 98 13.35 -4.94 8.77
N GLY A 99 12.80 -5.76 7.88
CA GLY A 99 11.62 -5.41 7.08
C GLY A 99 10.39 -5.10 7.92
N ALA A 100 10.08 -5.96 8.89
CA ALA A 100 8.96 -5.74 9.81
C ALA A 100 9.15 -4.46 10.63
N ARG A 101 10.37 -4.23 11.16
CA ARG A 101 10.71 -2.99 11.85
C ARG A 101 10.52 -1.77 10.96
N ALA A 102 10.95 -1.85 9.69
CA ALA A 102 10.76 -0.79 8.70
C ALA A 102 9.31 -0.43 8.44
N VAL A 103 8.45 -1.45 8.30
CA VAL A 103 7.01 -1.23 8.10
C VAL A 103 6.40 -0.53 9.32
N HIS A 104 6.71 -0.98 10.53
CA HIS A 104 6.17 -0.39 11.75
C HIS A 104 6.62 1.05 11.97
N GLU A 105 7.91 1.34 11.82
CA GLU A 105 8.44 2.71 11.98
C GLU A 105 7.81 3.68 10.96
N GLU A 106 7.64 3.25 9.72
CA GLU A 106 6.97 4.06 8.69
C GLU A 106 5.47 4.21 8.96
N ARG A 107 4.78 3.17 9.45
CA ARG A 107 3.37 3.25 9.89
C ARG A 107 3.21 4.29 10.98
N ASP A 108 4.07 4.28 11.99
CA ASP A 108 4.04 5.24 13.10
C ASP A 108 4.35 6.66 12.64
N ARG A 109 5.34 6.84 11.76
CA ARG A 109 5.64 8.13 11.14
C ARG A 109 4.43 8.69 10.38
N ARG A 110 3.74 7.84 9.60
CA ARG A 110 2.54 8.23 8.85
C ARG A 110 1.37 8.59 9.76
N ARG A 111 1.16 7.84 10.85
CA ARG A 111 0.15 8.17 11.86
C ARG A 111 0.43 9.53 12.50
N GLY A 112 1.67 9.78 12.90
CA GLY A 112 2.08 11.09 13.44
C GLY A 112 1.89 12.24 12.45
N LEU A 113 2.13 12.03 11.16
CA LEU A 113 1.82 13.03 10.13
C LEU A 113 0.31 13.30 10.02
N LEU A 114 -0.53 12.26 10.06
CA LEU A 114 -1.99 12.43 10.06
C LEU A 114 -2.47 13.18 11.30
N ASP A 115 -1.89 12.91 12.47
CA ASP A 115 -2.22 13.63 13.71
C ASP A 115 -1.96 15.13 13.58
N ILE A 116 -0.83 15.51 12.97
CA ILE A 116 -0.48 16.91 12.70
C ILE A 116 -1.41 17.52 11.64
N MET A 117 -1.63 16.82 10.52
CA MET A 117 -2.46 17.31 9.41
C MET A 117 -3.91 17.52 9.81
N LEU A 118 -4.42 16.66 10.70
CA LEU A 118 -5.80 16.70 11.19
C LEU A 118 -5.91 17.43 12.54
N ALA A 119 -4.84 18.06 13.03
CA ALA A 119 -4.81 18.67 14.36
C ALA A 119 -5.93 19.70 14.57
N SER A 120 -6.34 20.43 13.52
CA SER A 120 -7.42 21.41 13.57
C SER A 120 -8.82 20.80 13.40
N TRP A 121 -8.94 19.50 13.12
CA TRP A 121 -10.21 18.83 12.93
C TRP A 121 -10.78 18.36 14.27
N SER A 122 -12.06 18.61 14.46
CA SER A 122 -12.85 18.02 15.55
C SER A 122 -12.91 16.49 15.45
N GLN A 123 -13.23 15.83 16.56
CA GLN A 123 -13.41 14.37 16.57
C GLN A 123 -14.51 13.93 15.59
N THR A 124 -15.61 14.69 15.50
CA THR A 124 -16.72 14.41 14.59
C THR A 124 -16.27 14.43 13.12
N GLU A 125 -15.50 15.45 12.71
CA GLU A 125 -14.98 15.54 11.34
C GLU A 125 -14.05 14.37 11.01
N ARG A 126 -13.19 13.97 11.97
CA ARG A 126 -12.30 12.81 11.82
C ARG A 126 -13.11 11.51 11.63
N ASP A 127 -14.16 11.31 12.43
CA ASP A 127 -15.01 10.11 12.37
C ASP A 127 -15.82 10.06 11.07
N GLU A 128 -16.34 11.21 10.60
CA GLU A 128 -17.06 11.32 9.33
C GLU A 128 -16.17 11.03 8.12
N PHE A 129 -14.96 11.59 8.13
CA PHE A 129 -13.98 11.31 7.08
C PHE A 129 -13.56 9.85 7.06
N LEU A 130 -13.27 9.25 8.23
CA LEU A 130 -12.94 7.83 8.33
C LEU A 130 -14.07 6.95 7.78
N ARG A 131 -15.32 7.19 8.19
CA ARG A 131 -16.48 6.44 7.66
C ARG A 131 -16.61 6.56 6.15
N SER A 132 -16.45 7.76 5.62
CA SER A 132 -16.61 8.03 4.19
C SER A 132 -15.50 7.37 3.38
N LEU A 133 -14.25 7.46 3.84
CA LEU A 133 -13.10 6.83 3.23
C LEU A 133 -13.20 5.30 3.24
N GLN A 134 -13.61 4.71 4.37
CA GLN A 134 -13.82 3.26 4.47
C GLN A 134 -14.93 2.78 3.54
N ARG A 135 -16.04 3.53 3.43
CA ARG A 135 -17.13 3.20 2.50
C ARG A 135 -16.65 3.28 1.05
N PHE A 136 -15.92 4.34 0.70
CA PHE A 136 -15.35 4.50 -0.63
C PHE A 136 -14.40 3.35 -0.99
N ASN A 137 -13.47 2.99 -0.11
CA ASN A 137 -12.54 1.88 -0.34
C ASN A 137 -13.28 0.55 -0.56
N ARG A 138 -14.28 0.23 0.26
CA ARG A 138 -15.11 -0.98 0.04
C ARG A 138 -15.79 -0.98 -1.33
N THR A 139 -16.35 0.16 -1.76
CA THR A 139 -16.96 0.27 -3.10
C THR A 139 -15.94 0.05 -4.22
N VAL A 140 -14.71 0.54 -4.05
CA VAL A 140 -13.62 0.30 -5.00
C VAL A 140 -13.19 -1.17 -5.00
N ASP A 141 -13.08 -1.80 -3.82
CA ASP A 141 -12.75 -3.22 -3.70
C ASP A 141 -13.82 -4.10 -4.36
N ASP A 142 -15.10 -3.83 -4.09
CA ASP A 142 -16.24 -4.52 -4.73
C ASP A 142 -16.21 -4.37 -6.26
N TRP A 143 -15.88 -3.17 -6.76
CA TRP A 143 -15.75 -2.89 -8.20
C TRP A 143 -14.54 -3.61 -8.83
N ILE A 144 -13.44 -3.68 -8.10
CA ILE A 144 -12.23 -4.43 -8.46
C ILE A 144 -12.59 -5.91 -8.60
N GLU A 145 -13.25 -6.51 -7.61
CA GLU A 145 -13.54 -7.95 -7.57
C GLU A 145 -14.60 -8.39 -8.57
N ASN A 146 -15.66 -7.60 -8.75
CA ASN A 146 -16.84 -8.01 -9.51
C ASN A 146 -16.95 -7.36 -10.89
N GLY A 147 -16.05 -6.41 -11.22
CA GLY A 147 -16.16 -5.57 -12.42
C GLY A 147 -17.21 -4.47 -12.25
N ALA A 148 -17.23 -3.51 -13.18
CA ALA A 148 -18.26 -2.48 -13.20
C ALA A 148 -19.65 -3.15 -13.28
N PRO A 149 -20.66 -2.70 -12.51
CA PRO A 149 -22.04 -2.97 -12.87
C PRO A 149 -22.20 -2.44 -14.29
N THR A 150 -22.42 -3.35 -15.25
CA THR A 150 -22.98 -2.97 -16.53
C THR A 150 -24.40 -2.51 -16.23
N ASP A 151 -24.57 -1.20 -16.08
CA ASP A 151 -25.87 -0.56 -16.28
C ASP A 151 -26.37 -0.85 -17.70
#